data_AF-A0A7S4ME25-F1
#
_entry.id   AF-A0A7S4ME25-F1
#
_cell.length_a   1.000
_cell.length_b   1.000
_cell.length_c   1.000
_cell.angle_alpha   90.00
_cell.angle_beta   90.00
_cell.angle_gamma   90.00
#
_symmetry.space_group_name_H-M   'P 1'
#
loop_
_entity.id
_entity.type
_entity.pdbx_description
1 polymer ?
#
loop_
_entity_poly.entity_id
_entity_poly.type
_entity_poly.pdbx_seq_one_letter_code
_entity_poly.pdbx_strand_id
1 'polypeptide(L)'
;EERLLLHELSRVYDCIINLHRLHSADNHHSLLVRLIGCLLPDIQLPIHVQALETLLHERPKILSEQNPKGHLLAVFQDPPTNDICLQILLRFRGLAILMNGISTNELFEPQGALPPLCTGAGSDAFVDQKKFMQELIQIFKSLSQAQVQEAAEHMKTLQTNAEFAYLTEKLNIPFRHGNLFRRIFRWPINRILLFQQWACNLDEQSIALVLRLLQFSSVDLQSVMSSLSAIVSSDSCVLPPPASFVSVTAPTEIKLENQSPEDLFSGLGESTGWMDFLGDGKLSLSSFANDLDLSFPPQLQVDPVPMSNIPNNNFTPEPMPETRQQGRFSLRIRQQPPVESVYQRILKPHPKISLDGPSNTRTENVYVEAVVIRGDSEEEVSSVLDGNKIVQVRKNLATFTKLKLTATSQMKGTFFRLKFLIKIYDDKEYKQEGSYIISNPIEVFSHSQYLSSANSKRNPAPPVVKEILPAQGASDCRLVILGNNFVKNPKLVVRFGSVPVIPEFHEQGTLLCNAPRCEQPGTSVHITVANDSIHFCKPSITFTYK
;
A
#
# COMPACT_ATOMS: atom_id res chain seq x y z
N GLU A 1 25.18 -9.50 -27.86
CA GLU A 1 24.74 -8.53 -26.85
C GLU A 1 24.19 -7.24 -27.46
N GLU A 2 24.96 -6.48 -28.25
CA GLU A 2 24.50 -5.21 -28.84
C GLU A 2 23.22 -5.32 -29.69
N ARG A 3 23.08 -6.36 -30.52
CA ARG A 3 21.84 -6.62 -31.27
C ARG A 3 20.63 -6.84 -30.37
N LEU A 4 20.84 -7.44 -29.20
CA LEU A 4 19.78 -7.70 -28.24
C LEU A 4 19.40 -6.41 -27.51
N LEU A 5 20.38 -5.59 -27.13
CA LEU A 5 20.13 -4.23 -26.61
C LEU A 5 19.36 -3.37 -27.61
N LEU A 6 19.74 -3.41 -28.89
CA LEU A 6 19.04 -2.69 -29.96
C LEU A 6 17.58 -3.15 -30.09
N HIS A 7 17.35 -4.47 -30.02
CA HIS A 7 16.02 -5.04 -30.04
C HIS A 7 15.18 -4.64 -28.81
N GLU A 8 15.78 -4.62 -27.62
CA GLU A 8 15.12 -4.12 -26.40
C GLU A 8 14.75 -2.65 -26.51
N LEU A 9 15.66 -1.79 -27.00
CA LEU A 9 15.36 -0.36 -27.21
C LEU A 9 14.27 -0.16 -28.26
N SER A 10 14.23 -0.99 -29.30
CA SER A 10 13.14 -0.95 -30.28
C SER A 10 11.79 -1.28 -29.63
N ARG A 11 11.74 -2.28 -28.74
CA ARG A 11 10.50 -2.61 -28.01
C ARG A 11 10.09 -1.54 -27.02
N VAL A 12 11.06 -0.88 -26.37
CA VAL A 12 10.81 0.28 -25.52
C VAL A 12 10.20 1.42 -26.34
N TYR A 13 10.78 1.71 -27.51
CA TYR A 13 10.23 2.70 -28.43
C TYR A 13 8.79 2.35 -28.84
N ASP A 14 8.54 1.11 -29.28
CA ASP A 14 7.19 0.66 -29.66
C ASP A 14 6.20 0.76 -28.47
N CYS A 15 6.67 0.49 -27.25
CA CYS A 15 5.88 0.66 -26.02
C CYS A 15 5.51 2.13 -25.79
N ILE A 16 6.44 3.08 -25.98
CA ILE A 16 6.15 4.52 -25.89
C ILE A 16 5.11 4.93 -26.93
N ILE A 17 5.25 4.48 -28.19
CA ILE A 17 4.27 4.73 -29.26
C ILE A 17 2.90 4.17 -28.88
N ASN A 18 2.84 2.95 -28.34
CA ASN A 18 1.58 2.34 -27.92
C ASN A 18 0.94 3.07 -26.74
N LEU A 19 1.73 3.46 -25.74
CA LEU A 19 1.26 4.29 -24.61
C LEU A 19 0.68 5.62 -25.11
N HIS A 20 1.33 6.25 -26.09
CA HIS A 20 0.82 7.48 -26.71
C HIS A 20 -0.52 7.24 -27.40
N ARG A 21 -0.62 6.18 -28.22
CA ARG A 21 -1.85 5.84 -28.96
C ARG A 21 -3.02 5.52 -28.04
N LEU A 22 -2.80 4.69 -27.02
CA LEU A 22 -3.82 4.28 -26.05
C LEU A 22 -4.48 5.46 -25.34
N HIS A 23 -3.77 6.59 -25.23
CA HIS A 23 -4.21 7.74 -24.47
C HIS A 23 -4.49 8.98 -25.35
N SER A 24 -4.39 8.86 -26.67
CA SER A 24 -4.51 10.00 -27.60
C SER A 24 -5.90 10.69 -27.63
N ALA A 25 -6.95 10.06 -27.11
CA ALA A 25 -8.33 10.55 -27.23
C ALA A 25 -8.73 11.67 -26.24
N ASP A 26 -8.10 11.80 -25.06
CA ASP A 26 -8.67 12.56 -23.92
C ASP A 26 -7.69 13.52 -23.18
N ASN A 27 -6.87 14.34 -23.87
CA ASN A 27 -5.88 15.24 -23.24
C ASN A 27 -4.71 14.53 -22.49
N HIS A 28 -4.39 13.29 -22.86
CA HIS A 28 -3.40 12.48 -22.13
C HIS A 28 -1.98 12.48 -22.73
N HIS A 29 -1.66 13.45 -23.60
CA HIS A 29 -0.25 13.86 -23.76
C HIS A 29 0.37 14.14 -22.37
N SER A 30 -0.46 14.56 -21.42
CA SER A 30 -0.13 14.68 -20.00
C SER A 30 0.39 13.40 -19.32
N LEU A 31 0.00 12.17 -19.72
CA LEU A 31 0.49 10.97 -19.05
C LEU A 31 1.96 10.69 -19.39
N LEU A 32 2.30 10.64 -20.67
CA LEU A 32 3.67 10.42 -21.12
C LEU A 32 4.58 11.58 -20.72
N VAL A 33 4.10 12.82 -20.81
CA VAL A 33 4.86 13.99 -20.36
C VAL A 33 5.11 13.94 -18.85
N ARG A 34 4.11 13.56 -18.03
CA ARG A 34 4.30 13.33 -16.58
C ARG A 34 5.29 12.21 -16.31
N LEU A 35 5.21 11.10 -17.05
CA LEU A 35 6.10 9.95 -16.89
C LEU A 35 7.54 10.32 -17.25
N ILE A 36 7.76 11.04 -18.35
CA ILE A 36 9.07 11.58 -18.73
C ILE A 36 9.58 12.52 -17.64
N GLY A 37 8.73 13.41 -17.11
CA GLY A 37 9.10 14.27 -15.98
C GLY A 37 9.50 13.51 -14.70
N CYS A 38 9.00 12.29 -14.51
CA CYS A 38 9.44 11.44 -13.40
C CYS A 38 10.81 10.79 -13.67
N LEU A 39 11.04 10.39 -14.92
CA LEU A 39 12.28 9.76 -15.39
C LEU A 39 13.44 10.76 -15.52
N LEU A 40 13.15 12.01 -15.85
CA LEU A 40 14.10 13.10 -16.09
C LEU A 40 13.68 14.36 -15.30
N PRO A 41 13.77 14.33 -13.96
CA PRO A 41 13.27 15.43 -13.12
C PRO A 41 14.01 16.76 -13.29
N ASP A 42 15.27 16.70 -13.73
CA ASP A 42 16.15 17.87 -13.84
C ASP A 42 15.95 18.63 -15.15
N ILE A 43 15.19 18.05 -16.09
CA ILE A 43 14.90 18.66 -17.39
C ILE A 43 13.56 19.40 -17.31
N GLN A 44 13.52 20.57 -17.95
CA GLN A 44 12.33 21.42 -17.93
C GLN A 44 11.20 20.82 -18.79
N LEU A 45 9.96 21.05 -18.36
CA LEU A 45 8.76 20.52 -19.03
C LEU A 45 8.67 20.82 -20.55
N PRO A 46 9.00 22.02 -21.06
CA PRO A 46 8.95 22.28 -22.51
C PRO A 46 9.89 21.37 -23.30
N ILE A 47 11.04 21.04 -22.72
CA ILE A 47 12.04 20.17 -23.34
C ILE A 47 11.52 18.72 -23.36
N HIS A 48 10.79 18.28 -22.33
CA HIS A 48 10.12 16.96 -22.34
C HIS A 48 9.11 16.82 -23.47
N VAL A 49 8.28 17.86 -23.65
CA VAL A 49 7.26 17.88 -24.71
C VAL A 49 7.95 17.83 -26.07
N GLN A 50 8.95 18.67 -26.31
CA GLN A 50 9.69 18.68 -27.56
C GLN A 50 10.39 17.34 -27.83
N ALA A 51 11.08 16.76 -26.85
CA ALA A 51 11.74 15.47 -27.01
C ALA A 51 10.76 14.33 -27.28
N LEU A 52 9.59 14.36 -26.62
CA LEU A 52 8.52 13.40 -26.89
C LEU A 52 7.97 13.57 -28.30
N GLU A 53 7.69 14.80 -28.74
CA GLU A 53 7.24 15.07 -30.11
C GLU A 53 8.25 14.55 -31.13
N THR A 54 9.54 14.82 -30.94
CA THR A 54 10.60 14.28 -31.80
C THR A 54 10.57 12.75 -31.82
N LEU A 55 10.48 12.09 -30.66
CA LEU A 55 10.37 10.63 -30.57
C LEU A 55 9.12 10.06 -31.27
N LEU A 56 8.02 10.79 -31.28
CA LEU A 56 6.76 10.33 -31.91
C LEU A 56 6.78 10.49 -33.43
N HIS A 57 7.48 11.50 -33.95
CA HIS A 57 7.54 11.78 -35.39
C HIS A 57 8.73 11.09 -36.07
N GLU A 58 9.87 10.98 -35.38
CA GLU A 58 11.11 10.47 -35.95
C GLU A 58 11.64 9.30 -35.12
N ARG A 59 11.82 8.14 -35.78
CA ARG A 59 12.47 6.99 -35.15
C ARG A 59 13.94 7.35 -34.89
N PRO A 60 14.46 7.24 -33.66
CA PRO A 60 15.85 7.56 -33.36
C PRO A 60 16.83 6.84 -34.28
N LYS A 61 17.84 7.57 -34.78
CA LYS A 61 18.82 7.05 -35.76
C LYS A 61 19.51 5.79 -35.25
N ILE A 62 19.82 5.74 -33.95
CA ILE A 62 20.41 4.57 -33.28
C ILE A 62 19.59 3.29 -33.45
N LEU A 63 18.26 3.39 -33.58
CA LEU A 63 17.36 2.26 -33.84
C LEU A 63 17.31 1.83 -35.31
N SER A 64 17.83 2.66 -36.21
CA SER A 64 17.81 2.43 -37.66
C SER A 64 19.14 1.89 -38.19
N GLU A 65 20.21 1.93 -37.39
CA GLU A 65 21.52 1.41 -37.76
C GLU A 65 21.53 -0.13 -37.79
N GLN A 66 21.77 -0.70 -38.99
CA GLN A 66 21.81 -2.16 -39.16
C GLN A 66 23.04 -2.84 -38.53
N ASN A 67 24.06 -2.07 -38.17
CA ASN A 67 25.34 -2.62 -37.69
C ASN A 67 25.98 -1.70 -36.64
N PRO A 68 25.44 -1.66 -35.40
CA PRO A 68 26.03 -0.87 -34.33
C PRO A 68 27.34 -1.54 -33.90
N LYS A 69 28.48 -1.08 -34.39
CA LYS A 69 29.78 -1.66 -34.03
C LYS A 69 30.31 -0.98 -32.77
N GLY A 70 30.16 -1.61 -31.60
CA GLY A 70 30.84 -1.23 -30.34
C GLY A 70 30.35 0.06 -29.67
N HIS A 71 29.63 0.92 -30.39
CA HIS A 71 29.16 2.22 -29.91
C HIS A 71 27.95 2.09 -28.96
N LEU A 72 27.12 1.05 -29.12
CA LEU A 72 25.94 0.87 -28.28
C LEU A 72 26.35 0.59 -26.83
N LEU A 73 27.28 -0.33 -26.61
CA LEU A 73 27.69 -0.66 -25.25
C LEU A 73 28.29 0.57 -24.52
N ALA A 74 29.08 1.38 -25.22
CA ALA A 74 29.63 2.62 -24.70
C ALA A 74 28.53 3.64 -24.35
N VAL A 75 27.55 3.83 -25.24
CA VAL A 75 26.39 4.72 -25.02
C VAL A 75 25.53 4.26 -23.83
N PHE A 76 25.44 2.95 -23.59
CA PHE A 76 24.72 2.42 -22.42
C PHE A 76 25.45 2.68 -21.11
N GLN A 77 26.79 2.67 -21.14
CA GLN A 77 27.63 2.95 -19.97
C GLN A 77 27.68 4.44 -19.66
N ASP A 78 27.75 5.27 -20.70
CA ASP A 78 27.81 6.72 -20.60
C ASP A 78 26.87 7.36 -21.66
N PRO A 79 25.56 7.49 -21.34
CA PRO A 79 24.61 8.03 -22.29
C PRO A 79 24.89 9.51 -22.54
N PRO A 80 24.94 9.95 -23.82
CA PRO A 80 25.22 11.33 -24.16
C PRO A 80 24.19 12.26 -23.50
N THR A 81 24.67 13.22 -22.72
CA THR A 81 23.84 14.18 -21.98
C THR A 81 22.98 15.06 -22.90
N ASN A 82 23.41 15.22 -24.15
CA ASN A 82 22.73 16.04 -25.16
C ASN A 82 21.62 15.30 -25.93
N ASP A 83 21.56 13.96 -25.88
CA ASP A 83 20.53 13.18 -26.57
C ASP A 83 19.41 12.78 -25.60
N ILE A 84 18.45 13.69 -25.43
CA ILE A 84 17.32 13.50 -24.51
C ILE A 84 16.42 12.35 -24.98
N CYS A 85 16.28 12.15 -26.29
CA CYS A 85 15.45 11.07 -26.85
C CYS A 85 16.00 9.70 -26.46
N LEU A 86 17.31 9.53 -26.58
CA LEU A 86 18.00 8.32 -26.16
C LEU A 86 17.95 8.12 -24.64
N GLN A 87 18.12 9.18 -23.85
CA GLN A 87 17.95 9.10 -22.40
C GLN A 87 16.54 8.67 -22.00
N ILE A 88 15.49 9.17 -22.66
CA ILE A 88 14.11 8.72 -22.43
C ILE A 88 14.02 7.21 -22.68
N LEU A 89 14.52 6.70 -23.81
CA LEU A 89 14.50 5.27 -24.11
C LEU A 89 15.24 4.42 -23.05
N LEU A 90 16.43 4.85 -22.66
CA LEU A 90 17.24 4.14 -21.66
C LEU A 90 16.56 4.14 -20.28
N ARG A 91 15.94 5.26 -19.88
CA ARG A 91 15.23 5.38 -18.61
C ARG A 91 13.93 4.57 -18.62
N PHE A 92 13.20 4.52 -19.73
CA PHE A 92 12.04 3.64 -19.87
C PHE A 92 12.42 2.16 -19.82
N ARG A 93 13.56 1.77 -20.39
CA ARG A 93 14.10 0.41 -20.24
C ARG A 93 14.39 0.11 -18.76
N GLY A 94 15.09 1.01 -18.07
CA GLY A 94 15.36 0.90 -16.63
C GLY A 94 14.08 0.77 -15.81
N LEU A 95 13.06 1.56 -16.15
CA LEU A 95 11.73 1.48 -15.56
C LEU A 95 11.08 0.12 -15.84
N ALA A 96 11.12 -0.41 -17.06
CA ALA A 96 10.56 -1.72 -17.40
C ALA A 96 11.18 -2.83 -16.54
N ILE A 97 12.51 -2.82 -16.38
CA ILE A 97 13.25 -3.79 -15.55
C ILE A 97 12.85 -3.64 -14.08
N LEU A 98 12.83 -2.41 -13.57
CA LEU A 98 12.45 -2.08 -12.20
C LEU A 98 11.05 -2.59 -11.87
N MET A 99 10.12 -2.40 -12.80
CA MET A 99 8.72 -2.75 -12.62
C MET A 99 8.42 -4.24 -12.82
N ASN A 100 9.27 -4.99 -13.53
CA ASN A 100 9.03 -6.43 -13.74
C ASN A 100 9.14 -7.27 -12.46
N GLY A 101 9.80 -6.75 -11.42
CA GLY A 101 9.96 -7.44 -10.14
C GLY A 101 8.79 -7.29 -9.17
N ILE A 102 7.77 -6.49 -9.50
CA ILE A 102 6.66 -6.18 -8.59
C ILE A 102 5.34 -5.99 -9.33
N SER A 103 4.23 -6.50 -8.79
CA SER A 103 2.91 -6.23 -9.37
C SER A 103 2.40 -4.82 -9.03
N THR A 104 1.51 -4.29 -9.86
CA THR A 104 0.83 -3.00 -9.59
C THR A 104 0.15 -2.98 -8.23
N ASN A 105 -0.53 -4.07 -7.87
CA ASN A 105 -1.27 -4.16 -6.61
C ASN A 105 -0.34 -4.09 -5.39
N GLU A 106 0.80 -4.79 -5.45
CA GLU A 106 1.82 -4.76 -4.39
C GLU A 106 2.46 -3.38 -4.26
N LEU A 107 2.58 -2.63 -5.37
CA LEU A 107 3.08 -1.27 -5.33
C LEU A 107 2.08 -0.29 -4.70
N PHE A 108 0.78 -0.42 -4.98
CA PHE A 108 -0.26 0.52 -4.53
C PHE A 108 -0.80 0.28 -3.12
N GLU A 109 -0.88 -0.98 -2.68
CA GLU A 109 -1.40 -1.30 -1.35
C GLU A 109 -0.64 -0.60 -0.19
N PRO A 110 0.69 -0.39 -0.30
CA PRO A 110 1.48 0.48 0.57
C PRO A 110 1.12 1.97 0.59
N GLN A 111 0.48 2.51 -0.46
CA GLN A 111 0.36 3.96 -0.67
C GLN A 111 -0.34 4.67 0.50
N GLY A 112 -1.35 4.02 1.10
CA GLY A 112 -2.06 4.55 2.27
C GLY A 112 -1.29 4.45 3.60
N ALA A 113 -0.12 3.81 3.61
CA ALA A 113 0.76 3.70 4.76
C ALA A 113 2.05 4.54 4.62
N LEU A 114 2.31 5.11 3.44
CA LEU A 114 3.38 6.08 3.27
C LEU A 114 3.01 7.39 4.00
N PRO A 115 4.01 8.11 4.55
CA PRO A 115 3.79 9.46 5.07
C PRO A 115 3.08 10.30 4.00
N PRO A 116 2.01 11.04 4.35
CA PRO A 116 1.29 11.83 3.36
C PRO A 116 2.24 12.84 2.72
N LEU A 117 2.12 13.03 1.41
CA LEU A 117 2.70 14.20 0.76
C LEU A 117 2.02 15.42 1.38
N CYS A 118 2.72 16.09 2.30
CA CYS A 118 2.25 17.37 2.80
C CYS A 118 2.07 18.27 1.57
N THR A 119 0.84 18.69 1.29
CA THR A 119 0.50 19.53 0.14
C THR A 119 1.07 20.96 0.23
N GLY A 120 1.92 21.24 1.22
CA GLY A 120 2.74 22.43 1.25
C GLY A 120 3.93 22.22 0.32
N ALA A 121 4.16 23.13 -0.61
CA ALA A 121 5.12 23.05 -1.70
C ALA A 121 6.62 23.06 -1.28
N GLY A 122 6.98 22.37 -0.20
CA GLY A 122 8.35 22.23 0.29
C GLY A 122 8.98 20.91 -0.16
N SER A 123 10.27 20.96 -0.50
CA SER A 123 11.16 19.82 -0.74
C SER A 123 11.12 18.75 0.36
N ASP A 124 10.76 19.15 1.56
CA ASP A 124 10.99 18.37 2.77
C ASP A 124 10.10 17.11 2.85
N ALA A 125 8.86 17.19 2.32
CA ALA A 125 7.95 16.03 2.35
C ALA A 125 8.45 14.87 1.46
N PHE A 126 9.04 15.18 0.30
CA PHE A 126 9.62 14.17 -0.58
C PHE A 126 10.90 13.58 0.02
N VAL A 127 11.71 14.41 0.70
CA VAL A 127 12.89 13.96 1.44
C VAL A 127 12.50 13.00 2.56
N ASP A 128 11.43 13.31 3.30
CA ASP A 128 10.91 12.44 4.37
C ASP A 128 10.39 11.11 3.83
N GLN A 129 9.64 11.11 2.72
CA GLN A 129 9.19 9.87 2.07
C GLN A 129 10.36 9.02 1.55
N LYS A 130 11.36 9.66 0.96
CA LYS A 130 12.58 8.99 0.49
C LYS A 130 13.33 8.36 1.66
N LYS A 131 13.50 9.09 2.75
CA LYS A 131 14.10 8.57 3.99
C LYS A 131 13.27 7.42 4.57
N PHE A 132 11.95 7.53 4.58
CA PHE A 132 11.06 6.46 5.02
C PHE A 132 11.25 5.18 4.18
N MET A 133 11.29 5.30 2.85
CA MET A 133 11.54 4.15 1.97
C MET A 133 12.93 3.55 2.15
N GLN A 134 13.96 4.38 2.33
CA GLN A 134 15.32 3.92 2.60
C GLN A 134 15.39 3.11 3.91
N GLU A 135 14.77 3.62 4.98
CA GLU A 135 14.68 2.91 6.25
C GLU A 135 13.92 1.59 6.13
N LEU A 136 12.80 1.56 5.39
CA LEU A 136 12.06 0.34 5.11
C LEU A 136 12.94 -0.70 4.41
N ILE A 137 13.72 -0.29 3.42
CA ILE A 137 14.66 -1.18 2.72
C ILE A 137 15.74 -1.68 3.68
N GLN A 138 16.27 -0.84 4.57
CA GLN A 138 17.24 -1.28 5.59
C GLN A 138 16.62 -2.30 6.56
N ILE A 139 15.36 -2.11 6.95
CA ILE A 139 14.63 -3.08 7.78
C ILE A 139 14.52 -4.41 7.01
N PHE A 140 14.07 -4.41 5.76
CA PHE A 140 14.02 -5.64 4.94
C PHE A 140 15.37 -6.31 4.74
N LYS A 141 16.46 -5.56 4.62
CA LYS A 141 17.83 -6.11 4.56
C LYS A 141 18.26 -6.75 5.88
N SER A 142 17.77 -6.25 7.00
CA SER A 142 18.07 -6.78 8.32
C SER A 142 17.29 -8.06 8.66
N LEU A 143 16.16 -8.30 8.00
CA LEU A 143 15.32 -9.47 8.22
C LEU A 143 15.77 -10.66 7.36
N SER A 144 16.09 -11.78 8.01
CA SER A 144 16.34 -13.04 7.31
C SER A 144 15.06 -13.60 6.67
N GLN A 145 15.22 -14.42 5.63
CA GLN A 145 14.10 -15.10 4.98
C GLN A 145 13.27 -15.95 5.97
N ALA A 146 13.93 -16.59 6.95
CA ALA A 146 13.25 -17.36 7.99
C ALA A 146 12.39 -16.47 8.91
N GLN A 147 12.89 -15.31 9.33
CA GLN A 147 12.10 -14.35 10.12
C GLN A 147 10.91 -13.80 9.34
N VAL A 148 11.08 -13.54 8.04
CA VAL A 148 9.98 -13.08 7.17
C VAL A 148 8.89 -14.15 7.06
N GLN A 149 9.28 -15.41 6.91
CA GLN A 149 8.35 -16.55 6.88
C GLN A 149 7.61 -16.73 8.21
N GLU A 150 8.34 -16.74 9.32
CA GLU A 150 7.75 -16.85 10.66
C GLU A 150 6.76 -15.71 10.93
N ALA A 151 7.15 -14.47 10.61
CA ALA A 151 6.31 -13.30 10.78
C ALA A 151 5.03 -13.38 9.94
N ALA A 152 5.13 -13.79 8.68
CA ALA A 152 3.96 -13.93 7.79
C ALA A 152 2.96 -14.96 8.32
N GLU A 153 3.41 -16.09 8.87
CA GLU A 153 2.51 -17.09 9.45
C GLU A 153 1.88 -16.62 10.76
N HIS A 154 2.66 -15.99 11.65
CA HIS A 154 2.12 -15.45 12.90
C HIS A 154 1.07 -14.35 12.64
N MET A 155 1.33 -13.44 11.70
CA MET A 155 0.45 -12.30 11.41
C MET A 155 -0.95 -12.73 10.91
N LYS A 156 -1.10 -13.93 10.34
CA LYS A 156 -2.44 -14.46 9.98
C LYS A 156 -3.31 -14.79 11.18
N THR A 157 -2.71 -15.06 12.34
CA THR A 157 -3.41 -15.51 13.56
C THR A 157 -3.59 -14.41 14.59
N LEU A 158 -2.77 -13.36 14.53
CA LEU A 158 -2.77 -12.28 15.52
C LEU A 158 -3.93 -11.30 15.31
N GLN A 159 -4.47 -10.80 16.42
CA GLN A 159 -5.37 -9.65 16.39
C GLN A 159 -4.59 -8.36 16.12
N THR A 160 -5.24 -7.34 15.57
CA THR A 160 -4.59 -6.09 15.12
C THR A 160 -3.72 -5.41 16.17
N ASN A 161 -4.09 -5.43 17.44
CA ASN A 161 -3.25 -4.84 18.50
C ASN A 161 -1.99 -5.66 18.76
N ALA A 162 -2.09 -6.99 18.68
CA ALA A 162 -0.96 -7.90 18.86
C ALA A 162 -0.01 -7.91 17.65
N GLU A 163 -0.52 -7.61 16.44
CA GLU A 163 0.30 -7.44 15.24
C GLU A 163 1.39 -6.38 15.46
N PHE A 164 1.05 -5.20 16.01
CA PHE A 164 2.04 -4.14 16.25
C PHE A 164 3.07 -4.51 17.32
N ALA A 165 2.61 -5.09 18.44
CA ALA A 165 3.52 -5.55 19.49
C ALA A 165 4.51 -6.58 18.93
N TYR A 166 4.03 -7.53 18.12
CA TYR A 166 4.90 -8.51 17.46
C TYR A 166 5.92 -7.84 16.53
N LEU A 167 5.49 -6.94 15.65
CA LEU A 167 6.40 -6.24 14.73
C LEU A 167 7.48 -5.43 15.49
N THR A 168 7.11 -4.73 16.55
CA THR A 168 8.03 -3.88 17.31
C THR A 168 8.94 -4.68 18.25
N GLU A 169 8.40 -5.64 19.01
CA GLU A 169 9.17 -6.38 20.01
C GLU A 169 9.98 -7.54 19.44
N LYS A 170 9.46 -8.24 18.41
CA LYS A 170 10.12 -9.43 17.84
C LYS A 170 10.97 -9.11 16.63
N LEU A 171 10.52 -8.20 15.77
CA LEU A 171 11.22 -7.86 14.53
C LEU A 171 11.97 -6.53 14.60
N ASN A 172 11.92 -5.82 15.74
CA ASN A 172 12.50 -4.49 15.93
C ASN A 172 12.04 -3.47 14.87
N ILE A 173 10.82 -3.63 14.34
CA ILE A 173 10.28 -2.71 13.33
C ILE A 173 9.80 -1.45 14.04
N PRO A 174 10.34 -0.26 13.69
CA PRO A 174 9.89 0.99 14.28
C PRO A 174 8.41 1.21 14.02
N PHE A 175 7.68 1.73 15.01
CA PHE A 175 6.23 1.87 14.92
C PHE A 175 5.77 2.59 13.65
N ARG A 176 6.47 3.66 13.23
CA ARG A 176 6.14 4.41 12.00
C ARG A 176 6.06 3.54 10.74
N HIS A 177 6.78 2.41 10.70
CA HIS A 177 6.76 1.43 9.61
C HIS A 177 5.77 0.30 9.85
N GLY A 178 5.28 0.14 11.09
CA GLY A 178 4.44 -0.99 11.51
C GLY A 178 3.17 -1.15 10.69
N ASN A 179 2.50 -0.06 10.33
CA ASN A 179 1.30 -0.12 9.48
C ASN A 179 1.58 -0.70 8.09
N LEU A 180 2.73 -0.35 7.50
CA LEU A 180 3.11 -0.82 6.18
C LEU A 180 3.52 -2.29 6.23
N PHE A 181 4.39 -2.67 7.17
CA PHE A 181 4.76 -4.07 7.38
C PHE A 181 3.55 -4.95 7.69
N ARG A 182 2.58 -4.46 8.47
CA ARG A 182 1.34 -5.18 8.76
C ARG A 182 0.53 -5.49 7.50
N ARG A 183 0.51 -4.59 6.52
CA ARG A 183 -0.12 -4.86 5.22
C ARG A 183 0.69 -5.85 4.40
N ILE A 184 2.01 -5.64 4.30
CA ILE A 184 2.90 -6.52 3.53
C ILE A 184 2.87 -7.95 4.09
N PHE A 185 2.95 -8.14 5.41
CA PHE A 185 2.93 -9.46 6.03
C PHE A 185 1.59 -10.22 5.93
N ARG A 186 0.53 -9.57 5.43
CA ARG A 186 -0.74 -10.25 5.08
C ARG A 186 -0.73 -10.82 3.67
N TRP A 187 0.29 -10.53 2.87
CA TRP A 187 0.42 -11.12 1.54
C TRP A 187 0.79 -12.60 1.61
N PRO A 188 0.52 -13.36 0.54
CA PRO A 188 1.14 -14.66 0.32
C PRO A 188 2.66 -14.61 0.51
N ILE A 189 3.23 -15.60 1.19
CA ILE A 189 4.65 -15.59 1.56
C ILE A 189 5.60 -15.42 0.37
N ASN A 190 5.28 -16.05 -0.76
CA ASN A 190 6.04 -15.90 -2.00
C ASN A 190 6.10 -14.45 -2.48
N ARG A 191 5.01 -13.69 -2.30
CA ARG A 191 4.96 -12.26 -2.66
C ARG A 191 5.77 -11.39 -1.71
N ILE A 192 5.74 -11.69 -0.42
CA ILE A 192 6.56 -10.98 0.58
C ILE A 192 8.05 -11.14 0.24
N LEU A 193 8.46 -12.37 -0.12
CA LEU A 193 9.86 -12.65 -0.48
C LEU A 193 10.27 -11.98 -1.80
N LEU A 194 9.41 -11.99 -2.81
CA LEU A 194 9.64 -11.26 -4.07
C LEU A 194 9.75 -9.75 -3.81
N PHE A 195 8.85 -9.20 -3.00
CA PHE A 195 8.88 -7.79 -2.61
C PHE A 195 10.16 -7.45 -1.82
N GLN A 196 10.57 -8.30 -0.88
CA GLN A 196 11.81 -8.12 -0.13
C GLN A 196 13.01 -8.10 -1.07
N GLN A 197 13.11 -9.07 -1.99
CA GLN A 197 14.19 -9.13 -2.96
C GLN A 197 14.20 -7.88 -3.86
N TRP A 198 13.03 -7.49 -4.37
CA TRP A 198 12.88 -6.28 -5.19
C TRP A 198 13.29 -5.02 -4.43
N ALA A 199 12.74 -4.81 -3.24
CA ALA A 199 13.01 -3.62 -2.41
C ALA A 199 14.49 -3.52 -2.02
N CYS A 200 15.13 -4.64 -1.69
CA CYS A 200 16.55 -4.70 -1.34
C CYS A 200 17.49 -4.30 -2.50
N ASN A 201 17.04 -4.46 -3.75
CA ASN A 201 17.78 -4.11 -4.96
C ASN A 201 17.58 -2.66 -5.42
N LEU A 202 16.71 -1.88 -4.75
CA LEU A 202 16.49 -0.48 -5.11
C LEU A 202 17.67 0.39 -4.67
N ASP A 203 18.24 1.11 -5.64
CA ASP A 203 19.16 2.21 -5.37
C ASP A 203 18.40 3.52 -5.07
N GLU A 204 19.15 4.56 -4.68
CA GLU A 204 18.56 5.83 -4.26
C GLU A 204 17.69 6.49 -5.35
N GLN A 205 18.07 6.31 -6.61
CA GLN A 205 17.36 6.90 -7.75
C GLN A 205 16.11 6.09 -8.11
N SER A 206 16.18 4.76 -8.03
CA SER A 206 15.03 3.87 -8.18
C SER A 206 13.99 4.13 -7.09
N ILE A 207 14.42 4.39 -5.85
CA ILE A 207 13.50 4.80 -4.76
C ILE A 207 12.78 6.11 -5.13
N ALA A 208 13.54 7.12 -5.58
CA ALA A 208 12.95 8.40 -5.98
C ALA A 208 11.96 8.25 -7.14
N LEU A 209 12.30 7.40 -8.13
CA LEU A 209 11.43 7.09 -9.26
C LEU A 209 10.14 6.38 -8.80
N VAL A 210 10.25 5.34 -7.96
CA VAL A 210 9.10 4.63 -7.39
C VAL A 210 8.18 5.59 -6.64
N LEU A 211 8.74 6.48 -5.81
CA LEU A 211 7.94 7.46 -5.06
C LEU A 211 7.21 8.44 -5.98
N ARG A 212 7.81 8.86 -7.10
CA ARG A 212 7.14 9.70 -8.10
C ARG A 212 6.05 8.93 -8.85
N LEU A 213 6.29 7.67 -9.21
CA LEU A 213 5.28 6.80 -9.84
C LEU A 213 4.08 6.56 -8.93
N LEU A 214 4.29 6.48 -7.62
CA LEU A 214 3.22 6.39 -6.63
C LEU A 214 2.35 7.65 -6.53
N GLN A 215 2.70 8.75 -7.21
CA GLN A 215 1.85 9.94 -7.33
C GLN A 215 0.84 9.82 -8.48
N PHE A 216 0.98 8.82 -9.35
CA PHE A 216 0.04 8.58 -10.44
C PHE A 216 -1.25 7.95 -9.90
N SER A 217 -2.33 8.10 -10.65
CA SER A 217 -3.55 7.34 -10.37
C SER A 217 -3.27 5.84 -10.57
N SER A 218 -4.03 4.98 -9.88
CA SER A 218 -3.90 3.53 -10.04
C SER A 218 -4.15 3.06 -11.46
N VAL A 219 -5.08 3.72 -12.16
CA VAL A 219 -5.42 3.45 -13.56
C VAL A 219 -4.25 3.81 -14.47
N ASP A 220 -3.71 5.02 -14.32
CA ASP A 220 -2.58 5.50 -15.13
C ASP A 220 -1.36 4.57 -15.00
N LEU A 221 -1.00 4.23 -13.76
CA LEU A 221 0.16 3.37 -13.53
C LEU A 221 -0.11 1.93 -13.99
N GLN A 222 -1.33 1.41 -13.86
CA GLN A 222 -1.67 0.10 -14.40
C GLN A 222 -1.53 0.05 -15.93
N SER A 223 -1.92 1.11 -16.64
CA SER A 223 -1.71 1.24 -18.09
C SER A 223 -0.22 1.27 -18.46
N VAL A 224 0.58 2.02 -17.69
CA VAL A 224 2.05 2.06 -17.85
C VAL A 224 2.64 0.67 -17.63
N MET A 225 2.28 0.00 -16.52
CA MET A 225 2.78 -1.32 -16.15
C MET A 225 2.41 -2.41 -17.15
N SER A 226 1.17 -2.40 -17.63
CA SER A 226 0.71 -3.36 -18.64
C SER A 226 1.51 -3.21 -19.93
N SER A 227 1.81 -1.97 -20.33
CA SER A 227 2.62 -1.69 -21.53
C SER A 227 4.09 -2.06 -21.34
N LEU A 228 4.66 -1.82 -20.15
CA LEU A 228 6.04 -2.18 -19.82
C LEU A 228 6.24 -3.69 -19.72
N SER A 229 5.26 -4.44 -19.21
CA SER A 229 5.34 -5.90 -19.10
C SER A 229 5.60 -6.57 -20.46
N ALA A 230 5.03 -6.01 -21.53
CA ALA A 230 5.23 -6.46 -22.90
C ALA A 230 6.67 -6.28 -23.40
N ILE A 231 7.53 -5.52 -22.72
CA ILE A 231 8.96 -5.40 -23.05
C ILE A 231 9.74 -6.58 -22.46
N VAL A 232 9.38 -7.04 -21.26
CA VAL A 232 10.22 -7.97 -20.47
C VAL A 232 9.89 -9.44 -20.71
N SER A 233 8.69 -9.78 -21.21
CA SER A 233 8.25 -11.17 -21.45
C SER A 233 9.00 -11.97 -22.53
N SER A 234 10.19 -11.55 -22.99
CA SER A 234 11.04 -12.38 -23.85
C SER A 234 12.10 -13.07 -23.00
N ASP A 235 11.98 -14.39 -22.85
CA ASP A 235 12.70 -15.30 -21.95
C ASP A 235 14.25 -15.34 -22.04
N SER A 236 14.94 -14.36 -22.63
CA SER A 236 16.30 -14.59 -23.12
C SER A 236 17.39 -13.57 -22.77
N CYS A 237 17.25 -12.70 -21.76
CA CYS A 237 18.43 -11.94 -21.32
C CYS A 237 18.45 -11.48 -19.87
N VAL A 238 19.30 -12.13 -19.07
CA VAL A 238 19.82 -11.61 -17.80
C VAL A 238 20.99 -10.67 -18.14
N LEU A 239 20.72 -9.55 -18.81
CA LEU A 239 21.71 -8.47 -18.84
C LEU A 239 21.68 -7.79 -17.47
N PRO A 240 22.84 -7.44 -16.90
CA PRO A 240 22.87 -6.72 -15.64
C PRO A 240 22.06 -5.42 -15.79
N PRO A 241 21.35 -4.98 -14.73
CA PRO A 241 20.73 -3.66 -14.74
C PRO A 241 21.79 -2.63 -15.15
N PRO A 242 21.43 -1.57 -15.90
CA PRO A 242 22.39 -0.53 -16.26
C PRO A 242 23.08 -0.09 -14.97
N ALA A 243 24.42 0.04 -15.00
CA ALA A 243 25.18 0.54 -13.86
C ALA A 243 24.44 1.78 -13.33
N SER A 244 24.00 1.71 -12.06
CA SER A 244 23.26 2.70 -11.27
C SER A 244 22.91 3.97 -12.02
N PHE A 245 21.63 4.31 -12.16
CA PHE A 245 21.16 5.54 -12.82
C PHE A 245 22.18 6.68 -12.57
N VAL A 246 23.03 7.02 -13.54
CA VAL A 246 24.13 7.95 -13.23
C VAL A 246 23.51 9.33 -13.04
N SER A 247 23.80 9.95 -11.90
CA SER A 247 23.44 11.34 -11.63
C SER A 247 24.21 12.21 -12.61
N VAL A 248 23.52 12.79 -13.59
CA VAL A 248 24.11 13.83 -14.44
C VAL A 248 24.30 15.05 -13.55
N THR A 249 25.54 15.30 -13.11
CA THR A 249 25.87 16.59 -12.49
C THR A 249 25.58 17.70 -13.49
N ALA A 250 24.79 18.70 -13.07
CA ALA A 250 24.41 19.83 -13.91
C ALA A 250 25.64 20.43 -14.61
N PRO A 251 25.54 20.81 -15.90
CA PRO A 251 26.63 21.48 -16.58
C PRO A 251 26.91 22.81 -15.86
N THR A 252 28.18 23.05 -15.56
CA THR A 252 28.72 24.31 -15.06
C THR A 252 28.15 25.46 -15.89
N GLU A 253 27.63 26.50 -15.23
CA GLU A 253 27.08 27.72 -15.83
C GLU A 253 27.93 28.18 -17.04
N ILE A 254 27.40 27.98 -18.24
CA ILE A 254 27.87 28.68 -19.44
C ILE A 254 27.33 30.10 -19.32
N LYS A 255 28.20 31.05 -18.99
CA LYS A 255 27.94 32.48 -19.20
C LYS A 255 27.58 32.68 -20.67
N LEU A 256 26.30 32.99 -20.94
CA LEU A 256 25.88 33.52 -22.23
C LEU A 256 26.52 34.90 -22.42
N GLU A 257 27.51 34.97 -23.29
CA GLU A 257 27.94 36.21 -23.94
C GLU A 257 27.27 36.26 -25.32
N ASN A 258 26.59 37.37 -25.59
CA ASN A 258 25.77 37.60 -26.79
C ASN A 258 26.56 37.40 -28.09
N GLN A 259 26.17 36.44 -28.93
CA GLN A 259 26.46 36.44 -30.37
C GLN A 259 25.26 35.93 -31.18
N SER A 260 25.02 36.60 -32.31
CA SER A 260 23.88 36.47 -33.23
C SER A 260 23.90 35.19 -34.08
N PRO A 261 22.77 34.77 -34.67
CA PRO A 261 22.63 33.46 -35.30
C PRO A 261 22.74 33.54 -36.82
N GLU A 262 23.93 33.42 -37.39
CA GLU A 262 24.11 32.95 -38.78
C GLU A 262 25.40 32.09 -38.84
N ASP A 263 25.37 31.04 -39.66
CA ASP A 263 26.46 30.12 -40.01
C ASP A 263 26.69 28.85 -39.14
N LEU A 264 25.85 27.83 -39.33
CA LEU A 264 26.22 26.42 -39.11
C LEU A 264 25.50 25.48 -40.09
N PHE A 265 25.93 25.44 -41.36
CA PHE A 265 25.75 24.27 -42.24
C PHE A 265 26.85 24.22 -43.31
N SER A 266 27.96 23.55 -43.01
CA SER A 266 28.85 22.95 -44.02
C SER A 266 29.90 22.08 -43.35
N GLY A 267 29.95 20.79 -43.70
CA GLY A 267 31.06 19.93 -43.27
C GLY A 267 30.81 18.43 -43.37
N LEU A 268 30.42 17.92 -44.55
CA LEU A 268 30.59 16.51 -44.88
C LEU A 268 31.96 16.33 -45.54
N GLY A 269 32.89 15.70 -44.83
CA GLY A 269 34.18 15.26 -45.34
C GLY A 269 34.22 13.74 -45.40
N GLU A 270 34.43 13.22 -46.60
CA GLU A 270 34.72 11.83 -46.90
C GLU A 270 36.08 11.39 -46.30
N SER A 271 36.19 10.13 -45.87
CA SER A 271 37.48 9.47 -45.70
C SER A 271 37.34 7.97 -45.97
N THR A 272 38.09 7.55 -46.98
CA THR A 272 38.27 6.20 -47.48
C THR A 272 39.33 5.43 -46.69
N GLY A 273 39.11 4.11 -46.62
CA GLY A 273 40.18 3.11 -46.63
C GLY A 273 40.42 2.41 -45.29
N TRP A 274 40.37 1.09 -45.29
CA TRP A 274 41.50 0.18 -45.02
C TRP A 274 41.04 -1.26 -45.27
N MET A 275 41.87 -2.01 -46.00
CA MET A 275 41.72 -3.41 -46.41
C MET A 275 42.46 -4.33 -45.42
N ASP A 276 41.97 -5.57 -45.37
CA ASP A 276 42.64 -6.85 -45.05
C ASP A 276 43.16 -7.14 -43.62
N PHE A 277 42.68 -8.24 -43.02
CA PHE A 277 43.44 -9.51 -42.94
C PHE A 277 42.60 -10.68 -42.38
N LEU A 278 42.84 -11.87 -42.93
CA LEU A 278 42.23 -13.17 -42.63
C LEU A 278 42.65 -13.73 -41.26
N GLY A 279 41.81 -14.60 -40.68
CA GLY A 279 42.17 -15.44 -39.54
C GLY A 279 41.08 -16.44 -39.14
N ASP A 280 41.14 -17.63 -39.73
CA ASP A 280 40.33 -18.81 -39.39
C ASP A 280 40.48 -19.25 -37.94
N GLY A 281 39.39 -19.76 -37.34
CA GLY A 281 39.39 -20.30 -35.98
C GLY A 281 38.14 -21.13 -35.67
N LYS A 282 38.03 -22.32 -36.28
CA LYS A 282 37.08 -23.39 -35.94
C LYS A 282 37.39 -23.94 -34.54
N LEU A 283 36.43 -23.93 -33.62
CA LEU A 283 36.40 -24.84 -32.47
C LEU A 283 34.96 -25.34 -32.25
N SER A 284 34.81 -26.66 -32.36
CA SER A 284 33.60 -27.41 -31.99
C SER A 284 33.58 -27.67 -30.50
N LEU A 285 32.41 -27.54 -29.89
CA LEU A 285 32.11 -28.11 -28.57
C LEU A 285 30.74 -28.77 -28.63
N SER A 286 30.77 -30.10 -28.69
CA SER A 286 29.65 -30.99 -28.45
C SER A 286 29.64 -31.43 -26.97
N SER A 287 28.47 -31.89 -26.52
CA SER A 287 28.16 -32.59 -25.26
C SER A 287 27.88 -31.70 -24.04
N PHE A 288 26.60 -31.63 -23.65
CA PHE A 288 26.05 -32.21 -22.43
C PHE A 288 24.52 -32.08 -22.48
N ALA A 289 23.84 -33.20 -22.75
CA ALA A 289 22.41 -33.36 -22.59
C ALA A 289 22.17 -34.73 -21.95
N ASN A 290 21.14 -34.79 -21.10
CA ASN A 290 20.60 -35.92 -20.35
C ASN A 290 21.02 -35.95 -18.88
N ASP A 291 20.08 -35.55 -18.00
CA ASP A 291 19.49 -36.45 -16.99
C ASP A 291 18.74 -35.63 -15.94
N LEU A 292 17.41 -35.54 -16.06
CA LEU A 292 16.52 -35.29 -14.92
C LEU A 292 15.23 -36.08 -15.11
N ASP A 293 15.24 -37.25 -14.48
CA ASP A 293 14.15 -38.21 -14.34
C ASP A 293 13.19 -37.73 -13.24
N LEU A 294 11.93 -37.46 -13.60
CA LEU A 294 10.87 -37.04 -12.68
C LEU A 294 10.00 -38.24 -12.32
N SER A 295 10.33 -38.91 -11.22
CA SER A 295 9.43 -39.86 -10.57
C SER A 295 8.64 -39.17 -9.44
N PHE A 296 7.30 -39.28 -9.51
CA PHE A 296 6.36 -38.80 -8.50
C PHE A 296 6.35 -39.70 -7.26
N PRO A 297 6.24 -39.16 -6.04
CA PRO A 297 5.98 -39.98 -4.87
C PRO A 297 4.47 -40.31 -4.75
N PRO A 298 4.12 -41.46 -4.13
CA PRO A 298 2.76 -41.96 -4.07
C PRO A 298 1.92 -41.25 -3.01
N GLN A 299 0.61 -41.24 -3.26
CA GLN A 299 -0.44 -40.64 -2.45
C GLN A 299 -0.51 -41.27 -1.04
N LEU A 300 -0.49 -40.42 -0.01
CA LEU A 300 -0.81 -40.80 1.37
C LEU A 300 -2.34 -40.81 1.57
N GLN A 301 -2.86 -41.98 1.93
CA GLN A 301 -4.22 -42.16 2.45
C GLN A 301 -4.33 -41.51 3.85
N VAL A 302 -5.40 -40.77 4.08
CA VAL A 302 -5.74 -40.17 5.38
C VAL A 302 -7.03 -40.82 5.88
N ASP A 303 -6.95 -41.46 7.04
CA ASP A 303 -8.09 -42.04 7.75
C ASP A 303 -8.98 -40.95 8.41
N PRO A 304 -10.29 -41.22 8.59
CA PRO A 304 -11.21 -40.26 9.19
C PRO A 304 -11.11 -40.21 10.72
N VAL A 305 -10.92 -39.02 11.27
CA VAL A 305 -10.97 -38.75 12.72
C VAL A 305 -12.43 -38.48 13.16
N PRO A 306 -12.92 -39.03 14.29
CA PRO A 306 -14.27 -38.80 14.77
C PRO A 306 -14.43 -37.42 15.42
N MET A 307 -15.54 -36.75 15.12
CA MET A 307 -15.96 -35.51 15.78
C MET A 307 -16.54 -35.79 17.17
N SER A 308 -15.89 -35.27 18.20
CA SER A 308 -16.54 -34.97 19.48
C SER A 308 -15.76 -33.89 20.25
N ASN A 309 -16.52 -32.94 20.81
CA ASN A 309 -16.16 -31.90 21.78
C ASN A 309 -15.86 -30.50 21.23
N ILE A 310 -16.93 -29.69 21.22
CA ILE A 310 -16.89 -28.23 21.19
C ILE A 310 -16.40 -27.74 22.57
N PRO A 311 -15.29 -27.00 22.69
CA PRO A 311 -14.94 -26.35 23.95
C PRO A 311 -15.64 -24.99 24.08
N ASN A 312 -16.21 -24.77 25.26
CA ASN A 312 -16.72 -23.48 25.73
C ASN A 312 -15.63 -22.40 25.65
N ASN A 313 -15.88 -21.32 24.92
CA ASN A 313 -15.05 -20.11 24.90
C ASN A 313 -15.17 -19.35 26.23
N ASN A 314 -14.30 -19.68 27.18
CA ASN A 314 -13.92 -18.75 28.24
C ASN A 314 -12.97 -17.71 27.64
N PHE A 315 -13.45 -16.47 27.49
CA PHE A 315 -12.65 -15.32 27.11
C PHE A 315 -11.55 -15.07 28.15
N THR A 316 -10.29 -15.27 27.75
CA THR A 316 -9.11 -14.79 28.46
C THR A 316 -9.00 -13.27 28.26
N PRO A 317 -8.98 -12.45 29.32
CA PRO A 317 -8.82 -11.00 29.18
C PRO A 317 -7.42 -10.65 28.64
N GLU A 318 -7.37 -9.81 27.60
CA GLU A 318 -6.17 -9.27 26.98
C GLU A 318 -5.17 -8.67 27.99
N PRO A 319 -3.86 -8.65 27.67
CA PRO A 319 -2.86 -7.93 28.46
C PRO A 319 -3.21 -6.44 28.53
N MET A 320 -3.32 -5.92 29.76
CA MET A 320 -3.62 -4.52 30.03
C MET A 320 -2.52 -3.59 29.46
N PRO A 321 -2.88 -2.34 29.10
CA PRO A 321 -1.92 -1.36 28.56
C PRO A 321 -0.70 -1.16 29.45
N GLU A 322 0.48 -1.03 28.82
CA GLU A 322 1.76 -0.80 29.49
C GLU A 322 1.65 0.33 30.51
N THR A 323 1.91 -0.02 31.77
CA THR A 323 1.87 0.93 32.89
C THR A 323 3.28 1.10 33.42
N ARG A 324 3.91 2.26 33.20
CA ARG A 324 5.13 2.62 33.94
C ARG A 324 4.72 3.12 35.32
N GLN A 325 4.84 2.25 36.31
CA GLN A 325 4.54 2.54 37.72
C GLN A 325 5.83 2.97 38.43
N GLN A 326 6.04 4.28 38.53
CA GLN A 326 7.08 4.86 39.39
C GLN A 326 6.39 5.96 40.21
N GLY A 327 5.80 5.59 41.35
CA GLY A 327 5.03 6.52 42.16
C GLY A 327 4.30 5.84 43.32
N ARG A 328 3.79 6.63 44.26
CA ARG A 328 2.95 6.14 45.37
C ARG A 328 1.54 5.80 44.91
N PHE A 329 1.13 6.36 43.77
CA PHE A 329 -0.14 6.11 43.14
C PHE A 329 0.04 5.41 41.80
N SER A 330 -0.91 4.56 41.45
CA SER A 330 -1.03 3.95 40.13
C SER A 330 -2.36 4.36 39.49
N LEU A 331 -2.35 4.54 38.17
CA LEU A 331 -3.56 4.88 37.41
C LEU A 331 -4.11 3.66 36.71
N ARG A 332 -5.44 3.56 36.66
CA ARG A 332 -6.15 2.57 35.86
C ARG A 332 -7.31 3.20 35.10
N ILE A 333 -7.43 2.87 33.82
CA ILE A 333 -8.55 3.33 33.00
C ILE A 333 -9.77 2.46 33.32
N ARG A 334 -10.79 3.03 33.96
CA ARG A 334 -12.08 2.37 34.25
C ARG A 334 -13.04 2.45 33.08
N GLN A 335 -12.95 3.52 32.29
CA GLN A 335 -13.75 3.71 31.08
C GLN A 335 -12.85 4.33 30.01
N GLN A 336 -12.65 3.58 28.92
CA GLN A 336 -11.88 4.05 27.76
C GLN A 336 -12.64 5.19 27.04
N PRO A 337 -11.92 6.12 26.38
CA PRO A 337 -12.52 6.96 25.34
C PRO A 337 -13.15 6.10 24.23
N PRO A 338 -14.02 6.67 23.38
CA PRO A 338 -14.51 5.95 22.21
C PRO A 338 -13.37 5.62 21.25
N VAL A 339 -13.50 4.49 20.55
CA VAL A 339 -12.60 4.11 19.45
C VAL A 339 -12.75 5.02 18.23
N GLU A 340 -13.93 5.62 18.04
CA GLU A 340 -14.26 6.54 16.96
C GLU A 340 -14.88 7.82 17.54
N SER A 341 -14.40 8.99 17.12
CA SER A 341 -14.98 10.28 17.50
C SER A 341 -15.07 11.23 16.32
N VAL A 342 -15.95 12.22 16.44
CA VAL A 342 -16.04 13.32 15.47
C VAL A 342 -15.22 14.50 16.00
N TYR A 343 -14.50 15.15 15.10
CA TYR A 343 -13.77 16.39 15.34
C TYR A 343 -14.61 17.41 16.10
N GLN A 344 -14.03 18.07 17.11
CA GLN A 344 -14.67 19.05 18.00
C GLN A 344 -15.88 18.56 18.80
N ARG A 345 -16.19 17.25 18.80
CA ARG A 345 -17.20 16.68 19.69
C ARG A 345 -16.61 16.22 21.00
N ILE A 346 -17.45 16.25 22.03
CA ILE A 346 -17.12 15.73 23.34
C ILE A 346 -16.96 14.21 23.22
N LEU A 347 -15.85 13.68 23.73
CA LEU A 347 -15.58 12.25 23.76
C LEU A 347 -16.64 11.54 24.60
N LYS A 348 -17.39 10.64 23.96
CA LYS A 348 -18.41 9.78 24.57
C LYS A 348 -18.18 8.33 24.11
N PRO A 349 -18.03 7.35 25.02
CA PRO A 349 -18.11 7.48 26.48
C PRO A 349 -17.04 8.40 27.08
N HIS A 350 -17.37 9.02 28.22
CA HIS A 350 -16.45 9.90 28.93
C HIS A 350 -15.33 9.08 29.58
N PRO A 351 -14.05 9.41 29.36
CA PRO A 351 -12.95 8.71 30.00
C PRO A 351 -13.04 8.81 31.52
N LYS A 352 -12.83 7.68 32.21
CA LYS A 352 -12.78 7.60 33.67
C LYS A 352 -11.50 6.91 34.11
N ILE A 353 -10.76 7.58 34.99
CA ILE A 353 -9.47 7.11 35.50
C ILE A 353 -9.61 6.89 36.99
N SER A 354 -9.36 5.67 37.46
CA SER A 354 -9.23 5.40 38.89
C SER A 354 -7.79 5.54 39.35
N LEU A 355 -7.65 6.08 40.56
CA LEU A 355 -6.40 6.18 41.28
C LEU A 355 -6.33 5.03 42.28
N ASP A 356 -5.35 4.14 42.12
CA ASP A 356 -5.10 3.03 43.03
C ASP A 356 -3.87 3.40 43.89
N GLY A 357 -4.05 3.48 45.21
CA GLY A 357 -3.03 3.89 46.18
C GLY A 357 -3.43 3.59 47.62
N PRO A 358 -2.59 3.90 48.63
CA PRO A 358 -2.86 3.57 50.03
C PRO A 358 -4.10 4.29 50.55
N SER A 359 -5.02 3.55 51.19
CA SER A 359 -6.37 4.00 51.59
C SER A 359 -6.43 5.27 52.45
N ASN A 360 -5.31 5.64 53.10
CA ASN A 360 -5.22 6.78 54.02
C ASN A 360 -4.60 8.03 53.40
N THR A 361 -4.29 8.05 52.10
CA THR A 361 -3.74 9.25 51.46
C THR A 361 -4.82 10.28 51.15
N ARG A 362 -4.60 11.54 51.57
CA ARG A 362 -5.48 12.66 51.24
C ARG A 362 -5.40 12.92 49.73
N THR A 363 -6.49 12.66 49.01
CA THR A 363 -6.56 12.87 47.55
C THR A 363 -6.95 14.30 47.16
N GLU A 364 -7.13 15.20 48.13
CA GLU A 364 -7.61 16.57 47.91
C GLU A 364 -6.70 17.37 46.96
N ASN A 365 -5.41 17.04 46.94
CA ASN A 365 -4.40 17.70 46.12
C ASN A 365 -3.96 16.88 44.90
N VAL A 366 -4.68 15.79 44.58
CA VAL A 366 -4.34 14.91 43.46
C VAL A 366 -5.22 15.21 42.26
N TYR A 367 -4.59 15.47 41.12
CA TYR A 367 -5.22 15.78 39.85
C TYR A 367 -4.70 14.83 38.78
N VAL A 368 -5.53 14.55 37.78
CA VAL A 368 -5.14 13.81 36.58
C VAL A 368 -5.23 14.77 35.40
N GLU A 369 -4.16 14.88 34.64
CA GLU A 369 -4.09 15.63 33.39
C GLU A 369 -4.18 14.67 32.20
N ALA A 370 -5.02 15.01 31.22
CA ALA A 370 -5.08 14.34 29.93
C ALA A 370 -4.25 15.10 28.90
N VAL A 371 -3.38 14.38 28.21
CA VAL A 371 -2.57 14.87 27.09
C VAL A 371 -2.86 14.00 25.87
N VAL A 372 -2.88 14.60 24.69
CA VAL A 372 -3.00 13.85 23.43
C VAL A 372 -1.61 13.50 22.97
N ILE A 373 -1.39 12.23 22.71
CA ILE A 373 -0.19 11.74 22.05
C ILE A 373 -0.55 11.15 20.69
N ARG A 374 0.44 11.14 19.80
CA ARG A 374 0.36 10.39 18.56
C ARG A 374 0.29 8.90 18.87
N GLY A 375 -0.57 8.17 18.16
CA GLY A 375 -0.67 6.72 18.29
C GLY A 375 0.58 6.00 17.83
N ASP A 376 1.41 6.67 17.01
CA ASP A 376 2.58 6.11 16.37
C ASP A 376 3.93 6.43 16.98
N SER A 377 4.15 7.69 17.38
CA SER A 377 5.42 8.09 17.98
C SER A 377 5.34 8.29 19.50
N GLU A 378 4.13 8.23 20.07
CA GLU A 378 3.83 8.66 21.44
C GLU A 378 4.22 10.12 21.75
N GLU A 379 4.57 10.90 20.72
CA GLU A 379 4.89 12.32 20.87
C GLU A 379 3.63 13.10 21.23
N GLU A 380 3.79 14.03 22.16
CA GLU A 380 2.71 14.89 22.61
C GLU A 380 2.31 15.87 21.50
N VAL A 381 1.02 15.88 21.18
CA VAL A 381 0.45 16.79 20.18
C VAL A 381 -0.21 17.94 20.91
N SER A 382 0.53 19.03 21.07
CA SER A 382 0.02 20.26 21.68
C SER A 382 -1.13 20.84 20.85
N SER A 383 -2.01 21.62 21.48
CA SER A 383 -3.18 22.29 20.89
C SER A 383 -4.33 21.43 20.32
N VAL A 384 -4.18 20.09 20.27
CA VAL A 384 -5.22 19.19 19.72
C VAL A 384 -6.29 18.78 20.74
N LEU A 385 -6.02 18.93 22.03
CA LEU A 385 -7.00 18.67 23.08
C LEU A 385 -7.64 20.00 23.52
N ASP A 386 -8.95 20.01 23.69
CA ASP A 386 -9.72 21.12 24.26
C ASP A 386 -10.65 20.64 25.40
N GLY A 387 -11.08 21.56 26.26
CA GLY A 387 -11.96 21.32 27.40
C GLY A 387 -11.22 21.09 28.73
N ASN A 388 -11.82 20.29 29.63
CA ASN A 388 -11.28 20.04 30.96
C ASN A 388 -10.12 19.04 30.91
N LYS A 389 -8.91 19.52 30.61
CA LYS A 389 -7.69 18.70 30.51
C LYS A 389 -7.19 18.22 31.87
N ILE A 390 -7.45 18.96 32.94
CA ILE A 390 -7.02 18.61 34.29
C ILE A 390 -8.27 18.42 35.15
N VAL A 391 -8.36 17.28 35.84
CA VAL A 391 -9.51 16.92 36.68
C VAL A 391 -9.01 16.47 38.06
N GLN A 392 -9.57 17.06 39.11
CA GLN A 392 -9.31 16.65 40.49
C GLN A 392 -9.84 15.23 40.74
N VAL A 393 -9.05 14.39 41.39
CA VAL A 393 -9.48 13.05 41.79
C VAL A 393 -10.45 13.15 42.95
N ARG A 394 -11.68 12.64 42.78
CA ARG A 394 -12.70 12.58 43.84
C ARG A 394 -13.12 11.15 44.06
N LYS A 395 -13.07 10.68 45.32
CA LYS A 395 -13.36 9.27 45.67
C LYS A 395 -12.58 8.29 44.79
N ASN A 396 -11.27 8.54 44.63
CA ASN A 396 -10.35 7.77 43.79
C ASN A 396 -10.73 7.70 42.30
N LEU A 397 -11.55 8.64 41.79
CA LEU A 397 -11.99 8.67 40.40
C LEU A 397 -11.86 10.08 39.80
N ALA A 398 -11.22 10.17 38.64
CA ALA A 398 -11.23 11.35 37.78
C ALA A 398 -12.10 11.08 36.55
N THR A 399 -13.07 11.96 36.27
CA THR A 399 -13.99 11.81 35.12
C THR A 399 -13.88 13.00 34.17
N PHE A 400 -13.58 12.71 32.91
CA PHE A 400 -13.33 13.72 31.87
C PHE A 400 -14.57 13.97 31.01
N THR A 401 -15.46 14.86 31.45
CA THR A 401 -16.78 15.06 30.82
C THR A 401 -16.79 16.04 29.64
N LYS A 402 -15.73 16.84 29.47
CA LYS A 402 -15.67 17.93 28.48
C LYS A 402 -14.50 17.83 27.50
N LEU A 403 -13.78 16.70 27.44
CA LEU A 403 -12.66 16.54 26.51
C LEU A 403 -13.14 16.50 25.06
N LYS A 404 -12.45 17.25 24.19
CA LYS A 404 -12.68 17.30 22.74
C LYS A 404 -11.37 17.24 21.99
N LEU A 405 -11.36 16.58 20.84
CA LEU A 405 -10.22 16.56 19.92
C LEU A 405 -10.46 17.57 18.79
N THR A 406 -9.53 18.50 18.62
CA THR A 406 -9.59 19.64 17.68
C THR A 406 -8.69 19.44 16.46
N ALA A 407 -8.28 18.19 16.17
CA ALA A 407 -7.67 17.76 14.91
C ALA A 407 -8.24 16.41 14.49
N THR A 408 -8.32 16.15 13.18
CA THR A 408 -8.72 14.85 12.64
C THR A 408 -7.50 13.93 12.52
N SER A 409 -7.72 12.62 12.60
CA SER A 409 -6.67 11.62 12.40
C SER A 409 -6.10 11.68 10.99
N GLN A 410 -6.94 11.98 10.00
CA GLN A 410 -6.53 12.18 8.60
C GLN A 410 -5.58 13.37 8.42
N MET A 411 -5.88 14.51 9.05
CA MET A 411 -5.00 15.70 8.97
C MET A 411 -3.62 15.47 9.57
N LYS A 412 -3.49 14.51 10.49
CA LYS A 412 -2.23 14.20 11.17
C LYS A 412 -1.60 12.88 10.72
N GLY A 413 -2.27 12.12 9.85
CA GLY A 413 -1.80 10.82 9.37
C GLY A 413 -1.66 9.76 10.48
N THR A 414 -2.34 9.91 11.62
CA THR A 414 -2.18 9.02 12.78
C THR A 414 -3.45 8.96 13.64
N PHE A 415 -3.62 7.86 14.38
CA PHE A 415 -4.61 7.76 15.44
C PHE A 415 -4.15 8.56 16.67
N PHE A 416 -5.08 9.04 17.49
CA PHE A 416 -4.73 9.70 18.75
C PHE A 416 -4.84 8.72 19.91
N ARG A 417 -3.99 8.88 20.93
CA ARG A 417 -4.19 8.23 22.24
C ARG A 417 -4.21 9.31 23.31
N LEU A 418 -4.92 9.05 24.40
CA LEU A 418 -4.90 9.92 25.58
C LEU A 418 -3.92 9.35 26.61
N LYS A 419 -2.92 10.16 26.96
CA LYS A 419 -2.00 9.90 28.06
C LYS A 419 -2.51 10.63 29.30
N PHE A 420 -2.77 9.90 30.37
CA PHE A 420 -3.24 10.45 31.64
C PHE A 420 -2.09 10.50 32.63
N LEU A 421 -1.74 11.69 33.11
CA LEU A 421 -0.61 11.99 33.99
C LEU A 421 -1.12 12.35 35.39
N ILE A 422 -0.46 11.87 36.45
CA ILE A 422 -0.74 12.33 37.83
C ILE A 422 -0.01 13.66 38.11
N LYS A 423 -0.74 14.63 38.64
CA LYS A 423 -0.22 15.89 39.21
C LYS A 423 -0.62 16.01 40.67
N ILE A 424 0.36 16.21 41.54
CA ILE A 424 0.15 16.48 42.98
C ILE A 424 0.52 17.93 43.24
N TYR A 425 -0.37 18.69 43.88
CA TYR A 425 -0.12 20.09 44.24
C TYR A 425 0.24 20.21 45.71
N ASP A 426 1.38 20.81 46.02
CA ASP A 426 1.81 21.13 47.38
C ASP A 426 1.95 22.64 47.48
N ASP A 427 1.05 23.29 48.23
CA ASP A 427 1.06 24.72 48.55
C ASP A 427 1.48 25.68 47.39
N LYS A 428 0.95 25.42 46.18
CA LYS A 428 1.05 26.16 44.89
C LYS A 428 2.04 25.62 43.87
N GLU A 429 2.99 24.76 44.23
CA GLU A 429 3.85 24.10 43.26
C GLU A 429 3.29 22.74 42.86
N TYR A 430 3.39 22.39 41.57
CA TYR A 430 2.98 21.08 41.10
C TYR A 430 4.19 20.17 41.00
N LYS A 431 4.06 18.97 41.57
CA LYS A 431 5.02 17.89 41.39
C LYS A 431 4.37 16.81 40.53
N GLN A 432 4.96 16.54 39.38
CA GLN A 432 4.54 15.44 38.52
C GLN A 432 5.07 14.13 39.09
N GLU A 433 4.19 13.16 39.34
CA GLU A 433 4.57 11.94 40.06
C GLU A 433 5.06 10.80 39.14
N GLY A 434 5.55 11.11 37.93
CA GLY A 434 6.14 10.14 36.98
C GLY A 434 5.20 9.06 36.42
N SER A 435 4.10 8.75 37.12
CA SER A 435 3.16 7.69 36.77
C SER A 435 2.12 8.18 35.76
N TYR A 436 1.90 7.37 34.72
CA TYR A 436 0.95 7.65 33.66
C TYR A 436 0.30 6.38 33.11
N ILE A 437 -0.83 6.54 32.43
CA ILE A 437 -1.50 5.47 31.68
C ILE A 437 -1.96 5.98 30.33
N ILE A 438 -1.87 5.13 29.29
CA ILE A 438 -2.25 5.48 27.91
C ILE A 438 -3.53 4.74 27.51
N SER A 439 -4.46 5.44 26.87
CA SER A 439 -5.71 4.88 26.36
C SER A 439 -5.51 4.01 25.12
N ASN A 440 -6.59 3.36 24.69
CA ASN A 440 -6.66 2.77 23.35
C ASN A 440 -6.62 3.87 22.28
N PRO A 441 -6.22 3.54 21.04
CA PRO A 441 -6.29 4.45 19.90
C PRO A 441 -7.72 4.96 19.64
N ILE A 442 -7.78 6.22 19.22
CA ILE A 442 -9.00 6.95 18.87
C ILE A 442 -8.84 7.44 17.44
N GLU A 443 -9.77 7.06 16.58
CA GLU A 443 -9.91 7.62 15.24
C GLU A 443 -10.82 8.85 15.28
N VAL A 444 -10.34 9.98 14.78
CA VAL A 444 -11.10 11.23 14.75
C VAL A 444 -11.42 11.62 13.32
N PHE A 445 -12.71 11.58 12.99
CA PHE A 445 -13.22 11.89 11.65
C PHE A 445 -13.71 13.34 11.56
N SER A 446 -13.70 13.87 10.34
CA SER A 446 -14.38 15.14 10.05
C SER A 446 -15.91 14.99 10.16
N HIS A 447 -16.61 16.10 10.36
CA HIS A 447 -18.08 16.10 10.37
C HIS A 447 -18.67 15.56 9.07
N SER A 448 -18.12 15.95 7.91
CA SER A 448 -18.58 15.49 6.60
C SER A 448 -18.43 13.98 6.45
N GLN A 449 -17.28 13.43 6.88
CA GLN A 449 -17.04 11.98 6.83
C GLN A 449 -17.93 11.22 7.79
N TYR A 450 -18.18 11.76 8.99
CA TYR A 450 -19.13 11.17 9.92
C TYR A 450 -20.56 11.21 9.36
N LEU A 451 -20.96 12.28 8.68
CA LEU A 451 -22.29 12.35 8.05
C LEU A 451 -22.41 11.38 6.87
N SER A 452 -21.38 11.24 6.04
CA SER A 452 -21.37 10.25 4.96
C SER A 452 -21.39 8.82 5.49
N SER A 453 -20.65 8.53 6.56
CA SER A 453 -20.60 7.20 7.18
C SER A 453 -21.82 6.90 8.06
N ALA A 454 -22.40 7.91 8.71
CA ALA A 454 -23.63 7.76 9.46
C ALA A 454 -24.84 7.60 8.52
N ASN A 455 -24.84 8.30 7.39
CA ASN A 455 -25.83 8.09 6.35
C ASN A 455 -25.68 6.72 5.70
N SER A 456 -24.45 6.22 5.49
CA SER A 456 -24.26 4.83 5.05
C SER A 456 -24.61 3.79 6.13
N LYS A 457 -24.51 4.13 7.43
CA LYS A 457 -25.01 3.26 8.51
C LYS A 457 -26.53 3.26 8.64
N ARG A 458 -27.22 4.39 8.39
CA ARG A 458 -28.69 4.48 8.46
C ARG A 458 -29.37 3.99 7.18
N ASN A 459 -28.81 4.35 6.03
CA ASN A 459 -29.24 3.92 4.70
C ASN A 459 -28.05 3.26 4.02
N PRO A 460 -27.74 1.99 4.39
CA PRO A 460 -26.73 1.24 3.67
C PRO A 460 -27.05 1.27 2.18
N ALA A 461 -26.00 1.42 1.36
CA ALA A 461 -26.16 1.31 -0.08
C ALA A 461 -26.93 0.01 -0.40
N PRO A 462 -27.78 0.00 -1.45
CA PRO A 462 -28.55 -1.18 -1.78
C PRO A 462 -27.64 -2.42 -1.88
N PRO A 463 -28.09 -3.59 -1.38
CA PRO A 463 -27.32 -4.81 -1.52
C PRO A 463 -27.09 -5.09 -3.00
N VAL A 464 -25.93 -5.66 -3.35
CA VAL A 464 -25.61 -6.04 -4.74
C VAL A 464 -25.14 -7.48 -4.72
N VAL A 465 -25.79 -8.34 -5.50
CA VAL A 465 -25.38 -9.74 -5.67
C VAL A 465 -24.43 -9.83 -6.87
N LYS A 466 -23.26 -10.42 -6.66
CA LYS A 466 -22.21 -10.58 -7.67
C LYS A 466 -22.06 -12.02 -8.16
N GLU A 467 -22.18 -12.99 -7.26
CA GLU A 467 -22.02 -14.40 -7.58
C GLU A 467 -22.82 -15.29 -6.62
N ILE A 468 -23.19 -16.49 -7.06
CA ILE A 468 -23.78 -17.53 -6.23
C ILE A 468 -23.08 -18.87 -6.47
N LEU A 469 -22.85 -19.64 -5.41
CA LEU A 469 -22.13 -20.91 -5.46
C LEU A 469 -22.85 -21.98 -4.62
N PRO A 470 -23.26 -23.11 -5.23
CA PRO A 470 -23.32 -23.37 -6.68
C PRO A 470 -24.39 -22.54 -7.42
N ALA A 471 -24.24 -22.35 -8.73
CA ALA A 471 -25.25 -21.67 -9.57
C ALA A 471 -26.47 -22.53 -9.92
N GLN A 472 -26.43 -23.81 -9.57
CA GLN A 472 -27.50 -24.78 -9.84
C GLN A 472 -27.50 -25.88 -8.79
N GLY A 473 -28.66 -26.41 -8.41
CA GLY A 473 -28.79 -27.41 -7.36
C GLY A 473 -30.22 -27.86 -7.11
N ALA A 474 -30.39 -28.89 -6.29
CA ALA A 474 -31.71 -29.37 -5.88
C ALA A 474 -32.36 -28.41 -4.86
N SER A 475 -33.63 -28.69 -4.54
CA SER A 475 -34.27 -28.10 -3.35
C SER A 475 -33.44 -28.39 -2.08
N ASP A 476 -33.42 -27.45 -1.13
CA ASP A 476 -32.65 -27.51 0.12
C ASP A 476 -31.12 -27.53 -0.03
N CYS A 477 -30.59 -27.30 -1.24
CA CYS A 477 -29.16 -27.16 -1.47
C CYS A 477 -28.60 -25.92 -0.76
N ARG A 478 -27.51 -26.07 0.01
CA ARG A 478 -26.82 -24.95 0.66
C ARG A 478 -26.06 -24.12 -0.37
N LEU A 479 -26.30 -22.82 -0.35
CA LEU A 479 -25.78 -21.83 -1.28
C LEU A 479 -24.98 -20.76 -0.54
N VAL A 480 -23.89 -20.33 -1.17
CA VAL A 480 -23.13 -19.15 -0.81
C VAL A 480 -23.48 -18.04 -1.79
N ILE A 481 -23.92 -16.90 -1.28
CA ILE A 481 -24.24 -15.71 -2.07
C ILE A 481 -23.18 -14.65 -1.78
N LEU A 482 -22.43 -14.27 -2.81
CA LEU A 482 -21.36 -13.30 -2.75
C LEU A 482 -21.83 -11.97 -3.33
N GLY A 483 -21.46 -10.87 -2.69
CA GLY A 483 -21.96 -9.54 -3.04
C GLY A 483 -21.34 -8.41 -2.23
N ASN A 484 -22.01 -7.26 -2.25
CA ASN A 484 -21.62 -6.06 -1.52
C ASN A 484 -22.80 -5.53 -0.69
N ASN A 485 -22.48 -4.76 0.35
CA ASN A 485 -23.43 -4.01 1.18
C ASN A 485 -24.49 -4.87 1.89
N PHE A 486 -24.19 -6.14 2.18
CA PHE A 486 -25.04 -6.92 3.07
C PHE A 486 -24.89 -6.43 4.50
N VAL A 487 -26.02 -6.25 5.19
CA VAL A 487 -26.05 -5.77 6.57
C VAL A 487 -26.64 -6.83 7.46
N LYS A 488 -25.92 -7.19 8.53
CA LYS A 488 -26.39 -8.14 9.55
C LYS A 488 -27.60 -7.56 10.27
N ASN A 489 -28.78 -8.05 9.93
CA ASN A 489 -30.07 -7.54 10.37
C ASN A 489 -31.10 -8.69 10.36
N PRO A 490 -31.99 -8.82 11.35
CA PRO A 490 -33.08 -9.81 11.31
C PRO A 490 -34.06 -9.66 10.13
N LYS A 491 -34.09 -8.50 9.47
CA LYS A 491 -34.88 -8.22 8.25
C LYS A 491 -34.13 -8.51 6.95
N LEU A 492 -32.90 -9.04 7.03
CA LEU A 492 -32.15 -9.46 5.85
C LEU A 492 -32.86 -10.66 5.21
N VAL A 493 -33.20 -10.56 3.92
CA VAL A 493 -33.94 -11.59 3.18
C VAL A 493 -33.32 -11.79 1.80
N VAL A 494 -33.19 -13.05 1.39
CA VAL A 494 -32.86 -13.46 0.03
C VAL A 494 -34.14 -13.95 -0.64
N ARG A 495 -34.40 -13.58 -1.89
CA ARG A 495 -35.52 -14.11 -2.67
C ARG A 495 -35.03 -14.96 -3.83
N PHE A 496 -35.65 -16.12 -3.98
CA PHE A 496 -35.54 -17.02 -5.13
C PHE A 496 -36.80 -16.86 -5.97
N GLY A 497 -36.75 -15.97 -6.96
CA GLY A 497 -37.95 -15.52 -7.68
C GLY A 497 -38.91 -14.82 -6.72
N SER A 498 -40.04 -15.45 -6.42
CA SER A 498 -41.06 -14.94 -5.50
C SER A 498 -40.93 -15.47 -4.07
N VAL A 499 -40.09 -16.47 -3.81
CA VAL A 499 -40.00 -17.15 -2.51
C VAL A 499 -38.91 -16.51 -1.63
N PRO A 500 -39.26 -15.88 -0.48
CA PRO A 500 -38.28 -15.34 0.45
C PRO A 500 -37.67 -16.43 1.34
N VAL A 501 -36.36 -16.32 1.60
CA VAL A 501 -35.56 -17.18 2.48
C VAL A 501 -34.74 -16.29 3.41
N ILE A 502 -34.65 -16.68 4.68
CA ILE A 502 -33.83 -15.99 5.67
C ILE A 502 -32.40 -16.56 5.58
N PRO A 503 -31.40 -15.75 5.18
CA PRO A 503 -30.01 -16.21 5.13
C PRO A 503 -29.36 -16.17 6.51
N GLU A 504 -28.33 -16.99 6.68
CA GLU A 504 -27.30 -16.83 7.71
C GLU A 504 -26.28 -15.79 7.21
N PHE A 505 -26.14 -14.69 7.96
CA PHE A 505 -25.12 -13.68 7.69
C PHE A 505 -23.76 -14.19 8.18
N HIS A 506 -22.82 -14.41 7.26
CA HIS A 506 -21.45 -14.81 7.59
C HIS A 506 -20.58 -13.58 7.83
N GLU A 507 -20.45 -12.72 6.81
CA GLU A 507 -19.66 -11.49 6.86
C GLU A 507 -20.15 -10.45 5.83
N GLN A 508 -19.53 -9.27 5.80
CA GLN A 508 -19.87 -8.23 4.85
C GLN A 508 -19.54 -8.68 3.42
N GLY A 509 -20.58 -9.04 2.67
CA GLY A 509 -20.46 -9.52 1.29
C GLY A 509 -20.68 -11.02 1.11
N THR A 510 -20.91 -11.78 2.19
CA THR A 510 -21.12 -13.23 2.13
C THR A 510 -22.36 -13.65 2.94
N LEU A 511 -23.32 -14.28 2.26
CA LEU A 511 -24.52 -14.86 2.88
C LEU A 511 -24.57 -16.36 2.61
N LEU A 512 -25.08 -17.13 3.57
CA LEU A 512 -25.34 -18.56 3.43
C LEU A 512 -26.85 -18.79 3.51
N CYS A 513 -27.44 -19.57 2.61
CA CYS A 513 -28.86 -19.95 2.69
C CYS A 513 -29.12 -21.29 2.02
N ASN A 514 -30.29 -21.88 2.24
CA ASN A 514 -30.71 -23.09 1.52
C ASN A 514 -31.72 -22.72 0.44
N ALA A 515 -31.57 -23.29 -0.75
CA ALA A 515 -32.51 -23.10 -1.85
C ALA A 515 -33.91 -23.59 -1.42
N PRO A 516 -34.98 -22.79 -1.57
CA PRO A 516 -36.32 -23.23 -1.19
C PRO A 516 -36.81 -24.32 -2.14
N ARG A 517 -37.83 -25.07 -1.71
CA ARG A 517 -38.43 -26.14 -2.52
C ARG A 517 -39.00 -25.61 -3.83
N CYS A 518 -38.66 -26.26 -4.95
CA CYS A 518 -39.20 -25.99 -6.29
C CYS A 518 -39.96 -27.22 -6.81
N GLU A 519 -41.13 -27.01 -7.41
CA GLU A 519 -41.97 -28.10 -7.93
C GLU A 519 -41.51 -28.60 -9.31
N GLN A 520 -40.82 -27.76 -10.08
CA GLN A 520 -40.44 -28.04 -11.46
C GLN A 520 -38.90 -28.05 -11.60
N PRO A 521 -38.28 -29.23 -11.75
CA PRO A 521 -36.87 -29.35 -12.11
C PRO A 521 -36.55 -28.58 -13.39
N GLY A 522 -35.35 -28.03 -13.49
CA GLY A 522 -34.89 -27.22 -14.63
C GLY A 522 -35.34 -25.76 -14.60
N THR A 523 -36.15 -25.33 -13.64
CA THR A 523 -36.61 -23.95 -13.54
C THR A 523 -35.47 -23.02 -13.10
N SER A 524 -35.24 -21.94 -13.85
CA SER A 524 -34.32 -20.86 -13.45
C SER A 524 -35.05 -19.72 -12.75
N VAL A 525 -34.56 -19.30 -11.59
CA VAL A 525 -35.12 -18.20 -10.79
C VAL A 525 -34.09 -17.11 -10.55
N HIS A 526 -34.52 -15.85 -10.54
CA HIS A 526 -33.63 -14.74 -10.18
C HIS A 526 -33.40 -14.68 -8.67
N ILE A 527 -32.15 -14.43 -8.28
CA ILE A 527 -31.80 -14.18 -6.88
C ILE A 527 -31.72 -12.67 -6.63
N THR A 528 -32.44 -12.22 -5.61
CA THR A 528 -32.39 -10.83 -5.13
C THR A 528 -32.22 -10.80 -3.62
N VAL A 529 -31.62 -9.74 -3.09
CA VAL A 529 -31.35 -9.57 -1.65
C VAL A 529 -31.94 -8.24 -1.20
N ALA A 530 -32.52 -8.20 -0.01
CA ALA A 530 -32.99 -6.98 0.65
C ALA A 530 -32.44 -6.93 2.08
N ASN A 531 -31.87 -5.80 2.46
CA ASN A 531 -31.38 -5.58 3.84
C ASN A 531 -32.52 -5.28 4.83
N ASP A 532 -33.72 -4.95 4.36
CA ASP A 532 -34.84 -4.45 5.17
C ASP A 532 -36.17 -5.16 4.87
N SER A 533 -36.10 -6.31 4.21
CA SER A 533 -37.21 -7.13 3.70
C SER A 533 -38.18 -6.43 2.73
N ILE A 534 -37.88 -5.21 2.28
CA ILE A 534 -38.78 -4.41 1.43
C ILE A 534 -38.07 -4.05 0.11
N HIS A 535 -36.88 -3.48 0.18
CA HIS A 535 -36.15 -2.95 -0.98
C HIS A 535 -35.13 -3.97 -1.48
N PHE A 536 -35.57 -4.80 -2.44
CA PHE A 536 -34.73 -5.80 -3.08
C PHE A 536 -33.80 -5.16 -4.12
N CYS A 537 -32.58 -5.70 -4.22
CA CYS A 537 -31.64 -5.33 -5.27
C CYS A 537 -32.20 -5.67 -6.66
N LYS A 538 -31.68 -4.99 -7.68
CA LYS A 538 -31.99 -5.37 -9.07
C LYS A 538 -31.53 -6.82 -9.32
N PRO A 539 -32.32 -7.65 -10.01
CA PRO A 539 -31.95 -9.02 -10.30
C PRO A 539 -30.72 -9.03 -11.23
N SER A 540 -29.61 -9.59 -10.75
CA SER A 540 -28.36 -9.70 -11.51
C SER A 540 -27.98 -11.15 -11.83
N ILE A 541 -28.51 -12.13 -11.08
CA ILE A 541 -28.07 -13.53 -11.15
C ILE A 541 -29.26 -14.47 -11.10
N THR A 542 -29.12 -15.61 -11.77
CA THR A 542 -30.09 -16.70 -11.80
C THR A 542 -29.54 -17.96 -11.14
N PHE A 543 -30.39 -18.67 -10.42
CA PHE A 543 -30.15 -20.02 -9.91
C PHE A 543 -31.04 -21.01 -10.65
N THR A 544 -30.51 -22.16 -11.05
CA THR A 544 -31.27 -23.19 -11.77
C THR A 544 -31.49 -24.43 -10.91
N TYR A 545 -32.76 -24.78 -10.71
CA TYR A 545 -33.15 -26.00 -10.00
C TYR A 545 -32.83 -27.24 -10.82
N LYS A 546 -32.22 -28.25 -10.21
CA LYS A 546 -31.95 -29.56 -10.83
C LYS A 546 -32.97 -30.62 -10.45
#